data_AF-A0A4U8YPK1-F1
#
_entry.id   AF-A0A4U8YPK1-F1
#
_cell.length_a   1.000
_cell.length_b   1.000
_cell.length_c   1.000
_cell.angle_alpha   90.00
_cell.angle_beta   90.00
_cell.angle_gamma   90.00
#
_symmetry.space_group_name_H-M   'P 1'
#
loop_
_entity.id
_entity.type
_entity.pdbx_description
1 polymer ?
#
loop_
_entity_poly.entity_id
_entity_poly.type
_entity_poly.pdbx_seq_one_letter_code
_entity_poly.pdbx_strand_id
1 'polypeptide(L)'
;MKEFLAVCADIASVVAVVSVIVTLFKVVKMERENRRMNEKVDLFFQVEESDRIEPTGLYIRRKDFTRSEVLGTMRMVMKDQGFFSTKHTSEVAFLDSLEKVQSGKDKRWLIPVAESEFVQFVIPGNVPEQDAA
;
A
#
# COMPACT_ATOMS: atom_id res chain seq x y z
N MET A 1 -40.41 -17.91 41.43
CA MET A 1 -40.05 -18.39 40.08
C MET A 1 -40.31 -17.33 38.99
N LYS A 2 -41.51 -16.73 38.91
CA LYS A 2 -41.82 -15.69 37.91
C LYS A 2 -40.96 -14.41 38.04
N GLU A 3 -40.75 -13.92 39.27
CA GLU A 3 -39.93 -12.72 39.52
C GLU A 3 -38.45 -12.94 39.16
N PHE A 4 -37.91 -14.12 39.45
CA PHE A 4 -36.55 -14.50 39.06
C PHE A 4 -36.37 -14.51 37.54
N LEU A 5 -37.35 -15.05 36.80
CA LEU A 5 -37.32 -15.07 35.34
C LEU A 5 -37.37 -13.66 34.73
N ALA A 6 -38.13 -12.74 35.35
CA ALA A 6 -38.19 -11.35 34.90
C ALA A 6 -36.84 -10.64 35.03
N VAL A 7 -36.16 -10.78 36.17
CA VAL A 7 -34.83 -10.20 36.39
C VAL A 7 -33.81 -10.76 35.39
N CYS A 8 -33.84 -12.07 35.11
CA CYS A 8 -32.96 -12.67 34.10
C CYS A 8 -33.24 -12.13 32.68
N ALA A 9 -34.52 -11.92 32.33
CA ALA A 9 -34.90 -11.36 31.04
C ALA A 9 -34.41 -9.91 30.89
N ASP A 10 -34.52 -9.10 31.94
CA ASP A 10 -34.02 -7.73 31.94
C ASP A 10 -32.50 -7.70 31.77
N ILE A 11 -31.75 -8.54 32.49
CA ILE A 11 -30.29 -8.66 32.34
C ILE A 11 -29.92 -9.09 30.91
N ALA A 12 -30.62 -10.08 30.36
CA ALA A 12 -30.38 -10.54 28.99
C ALA A 12 -30.62 -9.42 27.96
N SER A 13 -31.65 -8.60 28.16
CA SER A 13 -31.94 -7.46 27.29
C SER A 13 -30.82 -6.41 27.32
N VAL A 14 -30.29 -6.10 28.52
CA VAL A 14 -29.16 -5.17 28.68
C VAL A 14 -27.91 -5.70 27.98
N VAL A 15 -27.59 -6.99 28.18
CA VAL A 15 -26.44 -7.64 27.52
C VAL A 15 -26.59 -7.61 26.00
N ALA A 16 -27.79 -7.87 25.48
CA ALA A 16 -28.07 -7.79 24.05
C ALA A 16 -27.80 -6.38 23.51
N VAL A 17 -28.31 -5.34 24.16
CA VAL A 17 -28.07 -3.94 23.76
C VAL A 17 -26.58 -3.60 23.77
N VAL A 18 -25.85 -3.97 24.83
CA VAL A 18 -24.40 -3.74 24.92
C VAL A 18 -23.64 -4.46 23.79
N SER A 19 -24.01 -5.69 23.48
CA SER A 19 -23.38 -6.46 22.39
C SER A 19 -23.59 -5.84 21.01
N VAL A 20 -24.76 -5.26 20.76
CA VAL A 20 -25.07 -4.52 19.53
C VAL A 20 -24.18 -3.27 19.43
N ILE A 21 -24.04 -2.51 20.51
CA ILE A 21 -23.19 -1.32 20.56
C ILE A 21 -21.73 -1.68 20.28
N VAL A 22 -21.19 -2.71 20.94
CA VAL A 22 -19.82 -3.19 20.71
C VAL A 22 -19.63 -3.64 19.27
N THR A 23 -20.60 -4.35 18.70
CA THR A 23 -20.57 -4.79 17.30
C THR A 23 -20.53 -3.60 16.34
N LEU A 24 -21.35 -2.57 16.60
CA LEU A 24 -21.35 -1.35 15.80
C LEU A 24 -19.98 -0.64 15.82
N PHE A 25 -19.35 -0.51 16.98
CA PHE A 25 -18.00 0.05 17.09
C PHE A 25 -16.96 -0.76 16.31
N LYS A 26 -17.05 -2.09 16.35
CA LYS A 26 -16.16 -2.97 15.57
C LYS A 26 -16.35 -2.79 14.07
N VAL A 27 -17.59 -2.69 13.60
CA VAL A 27 -17.91 -2.46 12.17
C VAL A 27 -17.34 -1.14 11.70
N VAL A 28 -17.57 -0.05 12.45
CA VAL A 28 -17.05 1.28 12.10
C VAL A 28 -15.51 1.29 12.05
N LYS A 29 -14.85 0.63 13.02
CA LYS A 29 -13.39 0.49 13.02
C LYS A 29 -12.90 -0.30 11.80
N MET A 30 -13.53 -1.44 11.51
CA MET A 30 -13.19 -2.29 10.38
C MET A 30 -13.36 -1.55 9.04
N GLU A 31 -14.42 -0.77 8.89
CA GLU A 31 -14.66 0.00 7.67
C GLU A 31 -13.60 1.10 7.47
N ARG A 32 -13.20 1.78 8.55
CA ARG A 32 -12.10 2.75 8.51
C ARG A 32 -10.77 2.10 8.15
N GLU A 33 -10.45 0.94 8.71
CA GLU A 33 -9.25 0.17 8.37
C GLU A 33 -9.29 -0.30 6.92
N ASN A 34 -10.42 -0.84 6.46
CA ASN A 34 -10.62 -1.26 5.07
C ASN A 34 -10.44 -0.11 4.09
N ARG A 35 -10.95 1.08 4.40
CA ARG A 35 -10.75 2.26 3.55
C ARG A 35 -9.27 2.60 3.43
N ARG A 36 -8.56 2.65 4.56
CA ARG A 36 -7.12 2.93 4.59
C ARG A 36 -6.29 1.87 3.85
N MET A 37 -6.67 0.61 3.95
CA MET A 37 -6.00 -0.51 3.29
C MET A 37 -6.24 -0.54 1.77
N ASN A 38 -7.35 0.04 1.29
CA ASN A 38 -7.63 0.20 -0.13
C ASN A 38 -7.06 1.49 -0.74
N GLU A 39 -6.39 2.33 0.04
CA GLU A 39 -5.69 3.51 -0.49
C GLU A 39 -4.61 3.09 -1.49
N LYS A 40 -4.47 3.90 -2.55
CA LYS A 40 -3.40 3.76 -3.53
C LYS A 40 -2.11 4.34 -2.95
N VAL A 41 -1.02 3.65 -3.21
CA VAL A 41 0.35 4.10 -2.94
C VAL A 41 1.00 4.30 -4.29
N ASP A 42 1.36 5.55 -4.58
CA ASP A 42 2.00 5.91 -5.84
C ASP A 42 3.49 5.57 -5.77
N LEU A 43 4.02 5.02 -6.87
CA LEU A 43 5.42 4.60 -6.97
C LEU A 43 6.22 5.65 -7.74
N PHE A 44 7.41 5.99 -7.22
CA PHE A 44 8.32 6.94 -7.84
C PHE A 44 9.73 6.36 -7.91
N PHE A 45 10.44 6.64 -8.99
CA PHE A 45 11.87 6.38 -9.07
C PHE A 45 12.63 7.49 -8.34
N GLN A 46 13.56 7.14 -7.47
CA GLN A 46 14.56 8.04 -6.93
C GLN A 46 15.90 7.70 -7.58
N VAL A 47 16.38 8.57 -8.45
CA VAL A 47 17.60 8.35 -9.22
C VAL A 47 18.81 8.76 -8.39
N GLU A 48 19.60 7.78 -7.94
CA GLU A 48 20.61 7.94 -6.88
C GLU A 48 21.65 9.04 -7.16
N GLU A 49 22.13 9.15 -8.40
CA GLU A 49 23.21 10.08 -8.76
C GLU A 49 22.78 11.54 -8.84
N SER A 50 21.48 11.78 -9.03
CA SER A 50 20.92 13.10 -9.32
C SER A 50 19.84 13.54 -8.34
N ASP A 51 19.49 12.68 -7.38
CA ASP A 51 18.37 12.82 -6.43
C ASP A 51 17.05 13.23 -7.11
N ARG A 52 16.89 12.86 -8.38
CA ARG A 52 15.69 13.14 -9.16
C ARG A 52 14.59 12.18 -8.75
N ILE A 53 13.40 12.71 -8.53
CA ILE A 53 12.19 11.92 -8.25
C ILE A 53 11.32 11.94 -9.50
N GLU A 54 11.19 10.78 -10.14
CA GLU A 54 10.44 10.62 -11.39
C GLU A 54 9.20 9.74 -11.15
N PRO A 55 8.00 10.16 -11.58
CA PRO A 55 6.80 9.36 -11.40
C PRO A 55 6.85 8.12 -12.30
N THR A 56 6.50 6.95 -11.75
CA THR A 56 6.39 5.73 -12.57
C THR A 56 5.07 5.66 -13.35
N GLY A 57 4.07 6.46 -12.95
CA GLY A 57 2.69 6.32 -13.43
C GLY A 57 1.92 5.11 -12.84
N LEU A 58 2.56 4.32 -11.98
CA LEU A 58 2.00 3.14 -11.37
C LEU A 58 1.60 3.39 -9.92
N TYR A 59 0.63 2.60 -9.46
CA TYR A 59 0.24 2.55 -8.06
C TYR A 59 -0.03 1.10 -7.63
N ILE A 60 0.18 0.83 -6.35
CA ILE A 60 -0.21 -0.43 -5.70
C ILE A 60 -1.16 -0.09 -4.55
N ARG A 61 -2.17 -0.92 -4.28
CA ARG A 61 -3.03 -0.71 -3.11
C ARG A 61 -2.25 -1.07 -1.85
N ARG A 62 -2.45 -0.33 -0.77
CA ARG A 62 -1.74 -0.55 0.51
C ARG A 62 -1.84 -1.99 1.02
N LYS A 63 -3.01 -2.63 0.89
CA LYS A 63 -3.24 -4.04 1.28
C LYS A 63 -2.42 -5.05 0.46
N ASP A 64 -2.07 -4.69 -0.76
CA ASP A 64 -1.33 -5.54 -1.71
C ASP A 64 0.16 -5.13 -1.74
N PHE A 65 0.54 -4.13 -0.93
CA PHE A 65 1.89 -3.57 -0.91
C PHE A 65 2.87 -4.53 -0.26
N THR A 66 3.44 -5.42 -1.06
CA THR A 66 4.45 -6.41 -0.65
C THR A 66 5.70 -6.26 -1.51
N ARG A 67 6.83 -6.77 -1.01
CA ARG A 67 8.08 -6.81 -1.79
C ARG A 67 7.88 -7.48 -3.15
N SER A 68 7.16 -8.59 -3.20
CA SER A 68 6.91 -9.34 -4.43
C SER A 68 6.06 -8.55 -5.43
N GLU A 69 5.00 -7.89 -4.94
CA GLU A 69 4.11 -7.09 -5.79
C GLU A 69 4.84 -5.88 -6.38
N VAL A 70 5.64 -5.21 -5.56
CA VAL A 70 6.50 -4.11 -5.96
C VAL A 70 7.47 -4.55 -7.07
N LEU A 71 8.20 -5.65 -6.86
CA LEU A 71 9.16 -6.17 -7.84
C LEU A 71 8.46 -6.63 -9.13
N GLY A 72 7.29 -7.26 -9.00
CA GLY A 72 6.47 -7.66 -10.15
C GLY A 72 6.02 -6.45 -10.96
N THR A 73 5.55 -5.40 -10.28
CA THR A 73 5.13 -4.14 -10.89
C THR A 73 6.29 -3.45 -11.60
N MET A 74 7.48 -3.43 -10.99
CA MET A 74 8.69 -2.89 -11.65
C MET A 74 9.04 -3.64 -12.92
N ARG A 75 8.96 -4.97 -12.89
CA ARG A 75 9.23 -5.78 -14.07
C ARG A 75 8.26 -5.50 -15.22
N MET A 76 7.03 -5.06 -14.94
CA MET A 76 6.06 -4.71 -15.99
C MET A 76 6.43 -3.44 -16.76
N VAL A 77 7.17 -2.52 -16.14
CA VAL A 77 7.57 -1.25 -16.77
C VAL A 77 9.01 -1.24 -17.28
N MET A 78 9.76 -2.31 -17.03
CA MET A 78 11.08 -2.50 -17.63
C MET A 78 10.93 -2.91 -19.10
N LYS A 79 11.78 -2.36 -19.97
CA LYS A 79 11.96 -2.86 -21.34
C LYS A 79 12.49 -4.30 -21.30
N ASP A 80 12.10 -5.13 -22.26
CA ASP A 80 12.24 -6.61 -22.32
C ASP A 80 13.63 -7.21 -22.02
N GLN A 81 14.69 -6.41 -21.86
CA GLN A 81 16.07 -6.87 -21.64
C GLN A 81 16.82 -6.21 -20.47
N GLY A 82 16.11 -5.47 -19.61
CA GLY A 82 16.73 -4.79 -18.47
C GLY A 82 17.04 -5.70 -17.28
N PHE A 83 18.05 -5.34 -16.47
CA PHE A 83 18.29 -5.91 -15.14
C PHE A 83 18.16 -4.80 -14.10
N PHE A 84 17.25 -4.98 -13.15
CA PHE A 84 17.10 -4.12 -11.99
C PHE A 84 17.75 -4.81 -10.79
N SER A 85 18.76 -4.17 -10.22
CA SER A 85 19.46 -4.68 -9.06
C SER A 85 18.52 -4.76 -7.87
N THR A 86 18.25 -5.97 -7.38
CA THR A 86 17.41 -6.17 -6.19
C THR A 86 18.21 -6.11 -4.88
N LYS A 87 19.49 -5.68 -4.91
CA LYS A 87 20.35 -5.70 -3.71
C LYS A 87 19.77 -4.83 -2.59
N HIS A 88 19.28 -3.64 -2.92
CA HIS A 88 18.64 -2.73 -1.97
C HIS A 88 17.41 -3.34 -1.30
N THR A 89 16.72 -4.31 -1.93
CA THR A 89 15.53 -4.95 -1.34
C THR A 89 15.82 -5.83 -0.12
N SER A 90 17.11 -6.13 0.12
CA SER A 90 17.57 -6.88 1.29
C SER A 90 18.01 -5.96 2.44
N GLU A 91 18.03 -4.65 2.24
CA GLU A 91 18.46 -3.68 3.24
C GLU A 91 17.38 -3.40 4.27
N VAL A 92 17.79 -3.10 5.50
CA VAL A 92 16.87 -2.72 6.59
C VAL A 92 16.08 -1.46 6.21
N ALA A 93 16.74 -0.49 5.55
CA ALA A 93 16.09 0.73 5.10
C ALA A 93 14.92 0.46 4.12
N PHE A 94 15.06 -0.56 3.27
CA PHE A 94 13.97 -0.99 2.39
C PHE A 94 12.80 -1.54 3.19
N LEU A 95 13.07 -2.42 4.16
CA LEU A 95 12.03 -2.99 5.03
C LEU A 95 11.31 -1.90 5.85
N ASP A 96 12.05 -0.95 6.40
CA ASP A 96 11.50 0.20 7.13
C ASP A 96 10.60 1.06 6.24
N SER A 97 11.01 1.28 4.98
CA SER A 97 10.19 2.01 4.01
C SER A 97 8.90 1.25 3.69
N LEU A 98 8.97 -0.07 3.53
CA LEU A 98 7.84 -0.94 3.27
C LEU A 98 6.85 -0.88 4.44
N GLU A 99 7.33 -0.96 5.68
CA GLU A 99 6.52 -0.87 6.89
C GLU A 99 5.85 0.51 7.02
N LYS A 100 6.56 1.61 6.73
CA LYS A 100 5.99 2.97 6.76
C LYS A 100 4.83 3.12 5.79
N VAL A 101 4.96 2.54 4.59
CA VAL A 101 3.87 2.49 3.64
C VAL A 101 2.74 1.59 4.15
N GLN A 102 2.99 0.35 4.57
CA GLN A 102 1.91 -0.53 5.07
C GLN A 102 1.18 0.06 6.29
N SER A 103 1.91 0.74 7.17
CA SER A 103 1.38 1.42 8.36
C SER A 103 0.73 2.77 8.07
N GLY A 104 0.54 3.16 6.81
CA GLY A 104 -0.22 4.36 6.46
C GLY A 104 0.50 5.68 6.75
N LYS A 105 1.77 5.63 7.18
CA LYS A 105 2.59 6.82 7.45
C LYS A 105 2.97 7.51 6.15
N ASP A 106 3.26 6.71 5.12
CA ASP A 106 3.60 7.20 3.78
C ASP A 106 2.55 6.82 2.74
N LYS A 107 2.32 7.75 1.80
CA LYS A 107 1.42 7.58 0.63
C LYS A 107 2.17 7.41 -0.68
N ARG A 108 3.49 7.62 -0.65
CA ARG A 108 4.39 7.52 -1.78
C ARG A 108 5.49 6.55 -1.40
N TRP A 109 5.94 5.77 -2.37
CA TRP A 109 7.09 4.92 -2.18
C TRP A 109 8.17 5.26 -3.21
N LEU A 110 9.40 5.43 -2.72
CA LEU A 110 10.56 5.80 -3.51
C LEU A 110 11.38 4.55 -3.79
N ILE A 111 11.67 4.33 -5.06
CA ILE A 111 12.44 3.18 -5.56
C ILE A 111 13.82 3.68 -5.92
N PRO A 112 14.86 3.36 -5.12
CA PRO A 112 16.21 3.70 -5.50
C PRO A 112 16.56 2.97 -6.81
N VAL A 113 16.96 3.73 -7.80
CA VAL A 113 17.41 3.24 -9.11
C VAL A 113 18.72 3.94 -9.47
N ALA A 114 19.69 3.17 -9.99
CA ALA A 114 20.86 3.76 -10.59
C ALA A 114 20.46 4.50 -11.89
N GLU A 115 21.19 5.55 -12.26
CA GLU A 115 20.95 6.30 -13.51
C GLU A 115 21.00 5.37 -14.74
N SER A 116 21.91 4.40 -14.73
CA SER A 116 22.05 3.37 -15.78
C SER A 116 20.88 2.38 -15.85
N GLU A 117 20.14 2.19 -14.76
CA GLU A 117 18.95 1.35 -14.69
C GLU A 117 17.70 2.15 -15.09
N PHE A 118 17.65 3.44 -14.76
CA PHE A 118 16.51 4.31 -15.05
C PHE A 118 16.14 4.34 -16.54
N VAL A 119 17.13 4.32 -17.43
CA VAL A 119 16.96 4.33 -18.90
C VAL A 119 16.15 3.13 -19.44
N GLN A 120 16.06 2.06 -18.64
CA GLN A 120 15.41 0.81 -18.99
C GLN A 120 13.90 0.84 -18.73
N PHE A 121 13.38 1.85 -18.01
CA PHE A 121 11.97 1.93 -17.68
C PHE A 121 11.19 2.74 -18.72
N VAL A 122 10.00 2.22 -19.09
CA VAL A 122 9.02 2.94 -19.92
C VAL A 122 8.03 3.60 -18.98
N ILE A 123 8.12 4.92 -18.84
CA ILE A 123 7.21 5.70 -17.98
C ILE A 123 5.97 6.12 -18.79
N PRO A 124 4.77 5.61 -18.47
CA PRO A 124 3.54 6.06 -19.11
C PRO A 124 3.28 7.52 -18.70
N GLY A 125 3.44 8.44 -19.65
CA GLY A 125 3.26 9.88 -19.43
C GLY A 125 4.49 10.74 -19.74
N ASN A 126 5.65 10.12 -20.02
CA ASN A 126 6.84 10.80 -20.52
C ASN A 126 7.20 10.27 -21.91
N VAL A 127 6.24 10.34 -22.84
CA VAL A 127 6.52 10.13 -24.27
C VAL A 127 7.18 11.43 -24.76
N PRO A 128 8.49 11.46 -25.05
CA PRO A 128 9.02 12.56 -25.84
C PRO A 128 8.27 12.55 -27.18
N GLU A 129 7.69 13.69 -27.51
CA GLU A 129 6.91 13.98 -28.71
C GLU A 129 7.75 13.92 -30.00
N GLN A 130 8.59 12.89 -30.19
CA GLN A 130 9.56 12.85 -31.29
C GLN A 130 9.44 11.67 -32.25
N ASP A 131 8.57 10.69 -32.02
CA ASP A 131 8.41 9.56 -32.95
C ASP A 131 7.01 9.47 -33.57
N ALA A 132 6.45 10.62 -33.98
CA ALA A 132 5.41 10.68 -35.00
C ALA A 132 6.05 11.18 -36.30
N ALA A 133 6.87 10.33 -36.93
CA ALA A 133 7.34 10.49 -38.30
C ALA A 133 6.41 9.74 -39.26
#